data_AF-A0A838W1S1-F1
#
_entry.id   AF-A0A838W1S1-F1
#
_cell.length_a   1.000
_cell.length_b   1.000
_cell.length_c   1.000
_cell.angle_alpha   90.00
_cell.angle_beta   90.00
_cell.angle_gamma   90.00
#
_symmetry.space_group_name_H-M   'P 1'
#
loop_
_entity.id
_entity.type
_entity.pdbx_description
1 polymer ?
#
loop_
_entity_poly.entity_id
_entity_poly.type
_entity_poly.pdbx_seq_one_letter_code
_entity_poly.pdbx_strand_id
1 'polypeptide(L)'
;MDKSALSYSTGDLELSQTNLIQDQGKYKHLIGIVHNIGNNTANQIIVSANFLDEDKRSLGNFSKQTELRALNPNEITPFDILIFDKKNNEVIKDYDVDIKYNVTNYKDKKLDIVANDSRLDMTGFFFISGKIKNIEKGAYSNNTNVISILYDKDNGLVGVWKAQTEPYNIPPLTTASFTIPITDKTQSFRISSYELLTESNNFSELK
;
A
#
# COMPACT_ATOMS: atom_id res chain seq x y z
N MET A 1 3.34 9.45 -24.28
CA MET A 1 1.91 9.75 -24.04
C MET A 1 1.73 9.83 -22.56
N ASP A 2 1.56 11.04 -22.08
CA ASP A 2 1.45 11.40 -20.68
C ASP A 2 0.09 10.89 -20.16
N LYS A 3 0.08 9.83 -19.34
CA LYS A 3 -1.13 9.43 -18.61
C LYS A 3 -1.18 10.33 -17.38
N SER A 4 -1.65 11.55 -17.57
CA SER A 4 -2.15 12.39 -16.48
C SER A 4 -3.13 11.55 -15.66
N ALA A 5 -2.81 11.34 -14.37
CA ALA A 5 -3.66 10.64 -13.43
C ALA A 5 -5.08 11.20 -13.53
N LEU A 6 -6.03 10.37 -13.99
CA LEU A 6 -7.45 10.67 -13.84
C LEU A 6 -7.74 10.55 -12.34
N SER A 7 -7.93 11.69 -11.67
CA SER A 7 -8.39 11.74 -10.30
C SER A 7 -9.87 11.34 -10.28
N TYR A 8 -10.15 10.07 -10.00
CA TYR A 8 -11.49 9.63 -9.66
C TYR A 8 -11.72 9.97 -8.19
N SER A 9 -12.60 10.94 -7.93
CA SER A 9 -13.09 11.25 -6.59
C SER A 9 -14.44 10.57 -6.39
N THR A 10 -14.54 9.75 -5.35
CA THR A 10 -15.79 9.18 -4.86
C THR A 10 -16.00 9.72 -3.46
N GLY A 11 -16.54 10.94 -3.36
CA GLY A 11 -16.74 11.61 -2.08
C GLY A 11 -15.42 12.10 -1.48
N ASP A 12 -15.14 11.70 -0.24
CA ASP A 12 -13.98 12.18 0.53
C ASP A 12 -12.65 11.50 0.14
N LEU A 13 -12.69 10.47 -0.72
CA LEU A 13 -11.51 9.73 -1.15
C LEU A 13 -11.26 9.92 -2.66
N GLU A 14 -9.99 10.05 -3.03
CA GLU A 14 -9.53 10.13 -4.42
C GLU A 14 -8.39 9.16 -4.71
N LEU A 15 -8.23 8.79 -5.98
CA LEU A 15 -7.02 8.14 -6.49
C LEU A 15 -6.00 9.21 -6.89
N SER A 16 -4.89 9.29 -6.17
CA SER A 16 -3.80 10.23 -6.48
C SER A 16 -2.82 9.68 -7.53
N GLN A 17 -2.60 8.36 -7.53
CA GLN A 17 -1.77 7.69 -8.52
C GLN A 17 -2.22 6.25 -8.74
N THR A 18 -2.08 5.75 -9.97
CA THR A 18 -2.27 4.33 -10.29
C THR A 18 -1.25 3.88 -11.32
N ASN A 19 -0.92 2.59 -11.32
CA ASN A 19 -0.11 1.98 -12.34
C ASN A 19 -0.51 0.52 -12.58
N LEU A 20 -0.50 0.10 -13.84
CA LEU A 20 -0.66 -1.30 -14.20
C LEU A 20 0.72 -1.90 -14.39
N ILE A 21 1.12 -2.79 -13.48
CA ILE A 21 2.42 -3.46 -13.54
C ILE A 21 2.25 -4.95 -13.81
N GLN A 22 3.33 -5.60 -14.21
CA GLN A 22 3.40 -7.05 -14.33
C GLN A 22 4.53 -7.57 -13.47
N ASP A 23 4.24 -8.57 -12.63
CA ASP A 23 5.23 -9.17 -11.75
C ASP A 23 6.13 -10.17 -12.50
N GLN A 24 7.17 -10.65 -11.82
CA GLN A 24 8.05 -11.70 -12.36
C GLN A 24 7.29 -13.01 -12.68
N GLY A 25 6.18 -13.27 -11.99
CA GLY A 25 5.27 -14.39 -12.23
C GLY A 25 4.37 -14.23 -13.46
N LYS A 26 4.45 -13.11 -14.19
CA LYS A 26 3.57 -12.71 -15.30
C LYS A 26 2.11 -12.45 -14.90
N TYR A 27 1.83 -12.20 -13.64
CA TYR A 27 0.55 -11.68 -13.19
C TYR A 27 0.52 -10.17 -13.34
N LYS A 28 -0.64 -9.63 -13.71
CA LYS A 28 -0.84 -8.18 -13.74
C LYS A 28 -1.37 -7.71 -12.40
N HIS A 29 -0.95 -6.52 -12.02
CA HIS A 29 -1.39 -5.83 -10.83
C HIS A 29 -1.85 -4.44 -11.19
N LEU A 30 -2.97 -4.02 -10.62
CA LEU A 30 -3.30 -2.61 -10.50
C LEU A 30 -2.88 -2.14 -9.11
N ILE A 31 -1.81 -1.37 -9.07
CA ILE A 31 -1.34 -0.71 -7.85
C ILE A 31 -1.75 0.75 -7.88
N GLY A 32 -1.98 1.33 -6.71
CA GLY A 32 -2.32 2.74 -6.61
C GLY A 32 -2.32 3.28 -5.20
N ILE A 33 -2.59 4.57 -5.11
CA ILE A 33 -2.63 5.34 -3.86
C ILE A 33 -4.01 5.98 -3.74
N VAL A 34 -4.68 5.70 -2.63
CA VAL A 34 -5.90 6.39 -2.21
C VAL A 34 -5.50 7.51 -1.25
N HIS A 35 -6.04 8.70 -1.46
CA HIS A 35 -5.84 9.88 -0.62
C HIS A 35 -7.19 10.30 -0.01
N ASN A 36 -7.20 10.57 1.29
CA ASN A 36 -8.36 11.14 1.96
C ASN A 36 -8.32 12.67 1.90
N ILE A 37 -9.09 13.25 1.00
CA ILE A 37 -9.24 14.70 0.80
C ILE A 37 -10.40 15.30 1.60
N GLY A 38 -11.20 14.46 2.27
CA GLY A 38 -12.31 14.91 3.10
C GLY A 38 -11.92 15.20 4.54
N ASN A 39 -12.93 15.46 5.35
CA ASN A 39 -12.77 15.87 6.75
C ASN A 39 -12.98 14.73 7.76
N ASN A 40 -13.39 13.55 7.30
CA ASN A 40 -13.69 12.40 8.15
C ASN A 40 -12.63 11.32 7.98
N THR A 41 -12.37 10.53 9.03
CA THR A 41 -11.55 9.33 8.90
C THR A 41 -12.33 8.23 8.19
N ALA A 42 -11.78 7.73 7.09
CA ALA A 42 -12.33 6.59 6.37
C ALA A 42 -11.81 5.28 6.96
N ASN A 43 -12.61 4.23 7.00
CA ASN A 43 -12.16 2.88 7.31
C ASN A 43 -12.80 1.83 6.40
N GLN A 44 -12.31 0.59 6.47
CA GLN A 44 -12.77 -0.52 5.62
C GLN A 44 -12.79 -0.13 4.14
N ILE A 45 -11.73 0.56 3.68
CA ILE A 45 -11.63 1.11 2.33
C ILE A 45 -11.40 -0.04 1.36
N ILE A 46 -12.37 -0.31 0.50
CA ILE A 46 -12.33 -1.33 -0.54
C ILE A 46 -12.23 -0.64 -1.89
N VAL A 47 -11.15 -0.93 -2.61
CA VAL A 47 -10.95 -0.50 -3.99
C VAL A 47 -11.40 -1.63 -4.90
N SER A 48 -12.29 -1.34 -5.84
CA SER A 48 -12.79 -2.27 -6.85
C SER A 48 -12.43 -1.77 -8.24
N ALA A 49 -11.85 -2.63 -9.07
CA ALA A 49 -11.45 -2.30 -10.43
C ALA A 49 -12.17 -3.21 -11.44
N ASN A 50 -12.84 -2.60 -12.41
CA ASN A 50 -13.37 -3.26 -13.60
C ASN A 50 -12.37 -3.09 -14.74
N PHE A 51 -11.72 -4.16 -15.18
CA PHE A 51 -10.73 -4.10 -16.25
C PHE A 51 -11.39 -4.21 -17.62
N LEU A 52 -10.88 -3.46 -18.59
CA LEU A 52 -11.47 -3.31 -19.91
C LEU A 52 -10.48 -3.67 -21.01
N ASP A 53 -11.01 -4.23 -22.10
CA ASP A 53 -10.28 -4.36 -23.37
C ASP A 53 -10.28 -3.06 -24.18
N GLU A 54 -9.72 -3.11 -25.39
CA GLU A 54 -9.65 -1.98 -26.31
C GLU A 54 -11.05 -1.47 -26.75
N ASP A 55 -12.03 -2.37 -26.81
CA ASP A 55 -13.42 -2.07 -27.17
C ASP A 55 -14.26 -1.61 -25.95
N LYS A 56 -13.62 -1.33 -24.80
CA LYS A 56 -14.27 -1.00 -23.52
C LYS A 56 -15.19 -2.09 -22.97
N ARG A 57 -14.99 -3.35 -23.36
CA ARG A 57 -15.72 -4.49 -22.79
C ARG A 57 -15.06 -4.93 -21.48
N SER A 58 -15.89 -5.25 -20.49
CA SER A 58 -15.42 -5.76 -19.21
C SER A 58 -14.76 -7.14 -19.39
N LEU A 59 -13.53 -7.25 -18.89
CA LEU A 59 -12.73 -8.47 -18.80
C LEU A 59 -12.84 -9.13 -17.41
N GLY A 60 -13.39 -8.41 -16.43
CA GLY A 60 -13.57 -8.89 -15.07
C GLY A 60 -13.45 -7.78 -14.03
N ASN A 61 -14.02 -8.03 -12.86
CA ASN A 61 -13.95 -7.16 -11.70
C ASN A 61 -13.15 -7.81 -10.58
N PHE A 62 -12.24 -7.05 -9.97
CA PHE A 62 -11.43 -7.48 -8.84
C PHE A 62 -11.44 -6.40 -7.78
N SER A 63 -11.40 -6.78 -6.51
CA SER A 63 -11.39 -5.83 -5.41
C SER A 63 -10.41 -6.25 -4.32
N LYS A 64 -9.93 -5.24 -3.59
CA LYS A 64 -9.05 -5.44 -2.44
C LYS A 64 -9.22 -4.30 -1.44
N GLN A 65 -9.07 -4.64 -0.16
CA GLN A 65 -8.95 -3.65 0.89
C GLN A 65 -7.58 -2.96 0.81
N THR A 66 -7.53 -1.66 1.09
CA THR A 66 -6.26 -0.90 1.17
C THR A 66 -5.37 -1.38 2.31
N GLU A 67 -4.08 -1.05 2.24
CA GLU A 67 -3.09 -1.53 3.22
C GLU A 67 -3.28 -0.92 4.63
N LEU A 68 -3.66 0.36 4.73
CA LEU A 68 -4.13 0.95 5.99
C LEU A 68 -5.63 0.68 6.17
N ARG A 69 -6.03 0.32 7.40
CA ARG A 69 -7.44 0.02 7.71
C ARG A 69 -8.29 1.25 7.94
N ALA A 70 -7.65 2.31 8.45
CA ALA A 70 -8.26 3.61 8.65
C ALA A 70 -7.32 4.68 8.10
N LEU A 71 -7.90 5.70 7.50
CA LEU A 71 -7.21 6.76 6.79
C LEU A 71 -7.76 8.10 7.28
N ASN A 72 -6.98 8.81 8.09
CA ASN A 72 -7.39 10.12 8.57
C ASN A 72 -7.38 11.16 7.44
N PRO A 73 -7.98 12.34 7.63
CA PRO A 73 -7.87 13.45 6.68
C PRO A 73 -6.43 13.76 6.28
N ASN A 74 -6.21 13.98 4.98
CA ASN A 74 -4.92 14.25 4.32
C ASN A 74 -3.89 13.10 4.39
N GLU A 75 -4.33 11.89 4.72
CA GLU A 75 -3.46 10.71 4.70
C GLU A 75 -3.64 9.90 3.41
N ILE A 76 -2.60 9.14 3.06
CA ILE A 76 -2.61 8.22 1.93
C ILE A 76 -2.51 6.76 2.38
N THR A 77 -3.07 5.86 1.57
CA THR A 77 -2.86 4.43 1.70
C THR A 77 -2.68 3.79 0.33
N PRO A 78 -1.72 2.88 0.17
CA PRO A 78 -1.59 2.13 -1.08
C PRO A 78 -2.60 0.98 -1.14
N PHE A 79 -2.77 0.45 -2.34
CA PHE A 79 -3.41 -0.83 -2.62
C PHE A 79 -2.69 -1.56 -3.77
N ASP A 80 -2.90 -2.87 -3.82
CA ASP A 80 -2.39 -3.75 -4.89
C ASP A 80 -3.45 -4.80 -5.23
N ILE A 81 -4.16 -4.64 -6.34
CA ILE A 81 -5.13 -5.61 -6.86
C ILE A 81 -4.42 -6.55 -7.84
N LEU A 82 -4.25 -7.81 -7.41
CA LEU A 82 -3.71 -8.89 -8.23
C LEU A 82 -4.78 -9.46 -9.16
N ILE A 83 -4.49 -9.48 -10.46
CA ILE A 83 -5.32 -10.06 -11.52
C ILE A 83 -4.85 -11.50 -11.73
N PHE A 84 -5.57 -12.45 -11.13
CA PHE A 84 -5.19 -13.87 -11.16
C PHE A 84 -5.39 -14.53 -12.54
N ASP A 85 -6.25 -13.98 -13.40
CA ASP A 85 -6.51 -14.52 -14.73
C ASP A 85 -5.49 -14.01 -15.76
N LYS A 86 -4.43 -14.81 -15.94
CA LYS A 86 -3.38 -14.52 -16.92
C LYS A 86 -3.84 -14.48 -18.37
N LYS A 87 -4.96 -15.15 -18.72
CA LYS A 87 -5.39 -15.28 -20.12
C LYS A 87 -5.69 -13.93 -20.75
N ASN A 88 -6.19 -12.99 -19.95
CA ASN A 88 -6.60 -11.68 -20.41
C ASN A 88 -5.54 -10.60 -20.17
N ASN A 89 -4.36 -10.94 -19.64
CA ASN A 89 -3.36 -9.94 -19.28
C ASN A 89 -2.99 -9.05 -20.48
N GLU A 90 -2.73 -9.61 -21.66
CA GLU A 90 -2.29 -8.84 -22.83
C GLU A 90 -3.38 -7.93 -23.42
N VAL A 91 -4.66 -8.27 -23.20
CA VAL A 91 -5.81 -7.53 -23.74
C VAL A 91 -6.32 -6.43 -22.81
N ILE A 92 -5.94 -6.42 -21.52
CA ILE A 92 -6.27 -5.31 -20.62
C ILE A 92 -5.62 -4.01 -21.13
N LYS A 93 -6.46 -3.06 -21.55
CA LYS A 93 -6.04 -1.72 -22.03
C LYS A 93 -6.40 -0.63 -21.04
N ASP A 94 -7.47 -0.82 -20.28
CA ASP A 94 -8.02 0.21 -19.39
C ASP A 94 -8.69 -0.38 -18.16
N TYR A 95 -9.10 0.48 -17.24
CA TYR A 95 -9.86 0.10 -16.05
C TYR A 95 -10.71 1.25 -15.52
N ASP A 96 -11.86 0.90 -14.94
CA ASP A 96 -12.65 1.80 -14.10
C ASP A 96 -12.43 1.42 -12.63
N VAL A 97 -12.26 2.40 -11.75
CA VAL A 97 -12.08 2.17 -10.31
C VAL A 97 -13.22 2.79 -9.51
N ASP A 98 -13.72 2.04 -8.54
CA ASP A 98 -14.68 2.48 -7.53
C ASP A 98 -14.08 2.28 -6.14
N ILE A 99 -14.34 3.21 -5.22
CA ILE A 99 -13.88 3.14 -3.83
C ILE A 99 -15.08 3.18 -2.90
N LYS A 100 -15.17 2.19 -2.02
CA LYS A 100 -16.17 2.13 -0.95
C LYS A 100 -15.48 2.19 0.40
N TYR A 101 -16.07 2.94 1.32
CA TYR A 101 -15.53 3.10 2.67
C TYR A 101 -16.65 3.38 3.66
N ASN A 102 -16.35 3.18 4.93
CA ASN A 102 -17.17 3.61 6.05
C ASN A 102 -16.50 4.81 6.75
N VAL A 103 -17.29 5.64 7.41
CA VAL A 103 -16.78 6.73 8.24
C VAL A 103 -16.56 6.25 9.67
N THR A 104 -15.45 6.64 10.28
CA THR A 104 -15.13 6.33 11.67
C THR A 104 -14.47 7.52 12.37
N ASN A 105 -14.16 7.34 13.66
CA ASN A 105 -13.46 8.33 14.45
C ASN A 105 -11.99 8.40 14.03
N TYR A 106 -11.36 9.55 14.32
CA TYR A 106 -9.93 9.74 14.12
C TYR A 106 -9.11 8.62 14.77
N LYS A 107 -8.19 8.03 14.01
CA LYS A 107 -7.28 6.99 14.49
C LYS A 107 -5.95 7.64 14.86
N ASP A 108 -5.66 7.68 16.16
CA ASP A 108 -4.36 8.11 16.64
C ASP A 108 -3.22 7.21 16.10
N LYS A 109 -2.18 7.82 15.55
CA LYS A 109 -0.94 7.14 15.17
C LYS A 109 0.05 7.20 16.33
N LYS A 110 0.39 6.04 16.90
CA LYS A 110 1.34 5.90 18.02
C LYS A 110 2.54 5.02 17.68
N LEU A 111 2.90 4.97 16.39
CA LEU A 111 4.04 4.25 15.87
C LEU A 111 4.92 5.20 15.06
N ASP A 112 6.20 5.27 15.43
CA ASP A 112 7.18 6.12 14.76
C ASP A 112 8.28 5.27 14.13
N ILE A 113 8.59 5.48 12.85
CA ILE A 113 9.79 4.91 12.25
C ILE A 113 10.98 5.76 12.70
N VAL A 114 11.87 5.18 13.50
CA VAL A 114 12.99 5.90 14.13
C VAL A 114 14.32 5.70 13.39
N ALA A 115 14.41 4.69 12.53
CA ALA A 115 15.54 4.46 11.64
C ALA A 115 15.11 3.58 10.48
N ASN A 116 15.63 3.83 9.29
CA ASN A 116 15.50 2.92 8.15
C ASN A 116 16.67 3.11 7.17
N ASP A 117 16.94 2.08 6.40
CA ASP A 117 17.90 2.07 5.30
C ASP A 117 17.44 1.06 4.25
N SER A 118 18.00 1.15 3.05
CA SER A 118 17.70 0.23 1.96
C SER A 118 18.94 -0.25 1.23
N ARG A 119 18.86 -1.45 0.65
CA ARG A 119 19.94 -2.03 -0.13
C ARG A 119 19.41 -2.91 -1.25
N LEU A 120 20.05 -2.85 -2.41
CA LEU A 120 19.92 -3.83 -3.47
C LEU A 120 21.07 -4.83 -3.33
N ASP A 121 20.76 -6.12 -3.21
CA ASP A 121 21.78 -7.15 -3.12
C ASP A 121 22.28 -7.60 -4.51
N MET A 122 23.37 -8.38 -4.53
CA MET A 122 23.96 -8.90 -5.76
C MET A 122 23.05 -9.88 -6.52
N THR A 123 22.03 -10.43 -5.87
CA THR A 123 21.07 -11.35 -6.49
C THR A 123 19.89 -10.61 -7.12
N GLY A 124 19.79 -9.30 -6.92
CA GLY A 124 18.73 -8.43 -7.44
C GLY A 124 17.53 -8.29 -6.51
N PHE A 125 17.64 -8.69 -5.24
CA PHE A 125 16.60 -8.43 -4.24
C PHE A 125 16.84 -7.09 -3.55
N PHE A 126 15.79 -6.29 -3.43
CA PHE A 126 15.83 -5.04 -2.70
C PHE A 126 15.29 -5.24 -1.29
N PHE A 127 15.97 -4.69 -0.29
CA PHE A 127 15.57 -4.80 1.11
C PHE A 127 15.41 -3.40 1.68
N ILE A 128 14.32 -3.18 2.42
CA ILE A 128 14.16 -2.01 3.28
C ILE A 128 14.12 -2.51 4.71
N SER A 129 15.09 -2.10 5.53
CA SER A 129 15.20 -2.52 6.93
C SER A 129 15.16 -1.31 7.85
N GLY A 130 14.64 -1.48 9.05
CA GLY A 130 14.55 -0.37 9.99
C GLY A 130 14.06 -0.73 11.37
N LYS A 131 13.79 0.31 12.15
CA LYS A 131 13.24 0.24 13.50
C LYS A 131 12.03 1.15 13.63
N ILE A 132 11.03 0.63 14.32
CA ILE A 132 9.79 1.31 14.64
C ILE A 132 9.64 1.36 16.16
N LYS A 133 9.15 2.47 16.71
CA LYS A 133 8.92 2.69 18.12
C LYS A 133 7.43 2.80 18.40
N ASN A 134 6.95 2.02 19.37
CA ASN A 134 5.66 2.29 19.98
C ASN A 134 5.83 3.46 20.96
N ILE A 135 5.20 4.60 20.68
CA ILE A 135 5.27 5.79 21.54
C ILE A 135 4.14 5.86 22.58
N GLU A 136 3.22 4.90 22.55
CA GLU A 136 2.18 4.77 23.56
C GLU A 136 2.78 4.31 24.90
N LYS A 137 2.28 4.86 26.01
CA LYS A 137 2.84 4.63 27.35
C LYS A 137 2.27 3.39 28.05
N GLY A 138 1.02 3.04 27.76
CA GLY A 138 0.29 2.01 28.49
C GLY A 138 -0.11 0.77 27.68
N ALA A 139 -0.02 0.83 26.35
CA ALA A 139 -0.58 -0.20 25.49
C ALA A 139 0.44 -0.76 24.49
N TYR A 140 0.33 -2.06 24.23
CA TYR A 140 1.05 -2.76 23.17
C TYR A 140 0.47 -2.37 21.83
N SER A 141 1.32 -2.20 20.83
CA SER A 141 0.89 -2.19 19.42
C SER A 141 0.83 -3.62 18.92
N ASN A 142 -0.34 -4.09 18.49
CA ASN A 142 -0.53 -5.49 18.10
C ASN A 142 -0.54 -5.71 16.59
N ASN A 143 0.07 -6.82 16.16
CA ASN A 143 0.17 -7.24 14.76
C ASN A 143 0.68 -6.10 13.86
N THR A 144 1.80 -5.52 14.26
CA THR A 144 2.34 -4.34 13.60
C THR A 144 2.99 -4.72 12.27
N ASN A 145 2.61 -4.00 11.22
CA ASN A 145 3.21 -4.10 9.89
C ASN A 145 3.79 -2.75 9.46
N VAL A 146 4.86 -2.84 8.68
CA VAL A 146 5.39 -1.71 7.92
C VAL A 146 5.10 -1.96 6.45
N ILE A 147 4.52 -0.95 5.80
CA ILE A 147 4.16 -0.96 4.39
C ILE A 147 5.08 0.00 3.65
N SER A 148 5.63 -0.42 2.53
CA SER A 148 6.43 0.42 1.63
C SER A 148 5.67 0.73 0.36
N ILE A 149 5.65 2.00 -0.01
CA ILE A 149 5.29 2.48 -1.35
C ILE A 149 6.59 2.71 -2.09
N LEU A 150 6.75 2.08 -3.26
CA LEU A 150 7.99 2.11 -4.02
C LEU A 150 7.82 2.97 -5.27
N TYR A 151 8.80 3.84 -5.53
CA TYR A 151 8.77 4.74 -6.68
C TYR A 151 10.02 4.57 -7.56
N ASP A 152 9.87 4.75 -8.87
CA ASP A 152 10.99 4.91 -9.79
C ASP A 152 11.54 6.33 -9.81
N LYS A 153 12.59 6.54 -10.60
CA LYS A 153 13.30 7.82 -10.73
C LYS A 153 12.40 8.99 -11.20
N ASP A 154 11.27 8.68 -11.83
CA ASP A 154 10.32 9.65 -12.36
C ASP A 154 9.10 9.81 -11.42
N ASN A 155 9.20 9.34 -10.17
CA ASN A 155 8.13 9.24 -9.17
C ASN A 155 6.94 8.36 -9.63
N GLY A 156 7.18 7.44 -10.57
CA GLY A 156 6.20 6.45 -10.99
C GLY A 156 6.08 5.34 -9.95
N LEU A 157 4.85 4.98 -9.57
CA LEU A 157 4.60 3.87 -8.64
C LEU A 157 5.07 2.54 -9.26
N VAL A 158 5.97 1.83 -8.58
CA VAL A 158 6.54 0.55 -9.05
C VAL A 158 6.14 -0.66 -8.22
N GLY A 159 5.67 -0.46 -6.99
CA GLY A 159 5.25 -1.57 -6.16
C GLY A 159 4.77 -1.16 -4.76
N VAL A 160 4.05 -2.08 -4.13
CA VAL A 160 3.59 -1.97 -2.74
C VAL A 160 3.98 -3.27 -2.05
N TRP A 161 4.76 -3.17 -0.97
CA TRP A 161 5.24 -4.33 -0.22
C TRP A 161 5.04 -4.09 1.26
N LYS A 162 5.03 -5.16 2.05
CA LYS A 162 4.90 -5.04 3.51
C LYS A 162 5.60 -6.17 4.22
N ALA A 163 5.96 -5.91 5.47
CA ALA A 163 6.46 -6.93 6.39
C ALA A 163 5.94 -6.69 7.79
N GLN A 164 5.84 -7.77 8.55
CA GLN A 164 5.54 -7.72 9.97
C GLN A 164 6.81 -7.34 10.75
N THR A 165 6.63 -6.64 11.87
CA THR A 165 7.73 -6.30 12.76
C THR A 165 8.16 -7.50 13.62
N GLU A 166 9.38 -7.43 14.15
CA GLU A 166 9.91 -8.35 15.15
C GLU A 166 10.38 -7.56 16.39
N PRO A 167 9.72 -7.74 17.55
CA PRO A 167 8.51 -8.55 17.77
C PRO A 167 7.27 -7.99 17.04
N TYR A 168 6.31 -8.86 16.75
CA TYR A 168 5.06 -8.47 16.05
C TYR A 168 4.10 -7.66 16.93
N ASN A 169 4.20 -7.85 18.25
CA ASN A 169 3.57 -7.01 19.26
C ASN A 169 4.65 -6.16 19.92
N ILE A 170 4.52 -4.84 19.85
CA ILE A 170 5.54 -3.90 20.33
C ILE A 170 5.13 -3.36 21.70
N PRO A 171 5.86 -3.67 22.79
CA PRO A 171 5.57 -3.15 24.11
C PRO A 171 5.57 -1.61 24.16
N PRO A 172 4.87 -1.00 25.14
CA PRO A 172 4.86 0.45 25.33
C PRO A 172 6.27 1.05 25.39
N LEU A 173 6.48 2.18 24.72
CA LEU A 173 7.76 2.92 24.70
C LEU A 173 8.99 2.15 24.18
N THR A 174 8.80 0.96 23.59
CA THR A 174 9.90 0.14 23.06
C THR A 174 9.96 0.15 21.53
N THR A 175 11.02 -0.46 20.98
CA THR A 175 11.24 -0.56 19.53
C THR A 175 11.18 -2.00 19.04
N ALA A 176 10.68 -2.19 17.82
CA ALA A 176 10.79 -3.43 17.05
C ALA A 176 11.57 -3.18 15.75
N SER A 177 12.17 -4.23 15.21
CA SER A 177 12.83 -4.18 13.90
C SER A 177 11.88 -4.64 12.80
N PHE A 178 12.13 -4.24 11.56
CA PHE A 178 11.44 -4.79 10.40
C PHE A 178 12.41 -4.95 9.23
N THR A 179 12.07 -5.84 8.31
CA THR A 179 12.73 -5.94 7.00
C THR A 179 11.68 -6.32 5.96
N ILE A 180 11.51 -5.47 4.95
CA ILE A 180 10.65 -5.70 3.80
C ILE A 180 11.53 -6.24 2.66
N PRO A 181 11.42 -7.54 2.31
CA PRO A 181 12.12 -8.09 1.16
C PRO A 181 11.28 -7.89 -0.10
N ILE A 182 11.76 -7.08 -1.02
CA ILE A 182 11.21 -6.95 -2.37
C ILE A 182 11.90 -8.01 -3.22
N THR A 183 11.19 -9.12 -3.45
CA THR A 183 11.75 -10.29 -4.15
C THR A 183 11.45 -10.30 -5.64
N ASP A 184 10.54 -9.44 -6.10
CA ASP A 184 10.31 -9.24 -7.53
C ASP A 184 11.43 -8.40 -8.13
N LYS A 185 12.27 -9.06 -8.93
CA LYS A 185 13.44 -8.43 -9.56
C LYS A 185 13.04 -7.41 -10.62
N THR A 186 11.88 -7.57 -11.26
CA THR A 186 11.37 -6.63 -12.26
C THR A 186 10.99 -5.29 -11.64
N GLN A 187 10.59 -5.30 -10.37
CA GLN A 187 10.34 -4.11 -9.57
C GLN A 187 11.64 -3.59 -8.93
N SER A 188 12.42 -4.48 -8.32
CA SER A 188 13.62 -4.13 -7.53
C SER A 188 14.61 -3.23 -8.27
N PHE A 189 14.91 -3.53 -9.53
CA PHE A 189 15.85 -2.73 -10.33
C PHE A 189 15.32 -1.35 -10.75
N ARG A 190 14.02 -1.09 -10.57
CA ARG A 190 13.38 0.18 -10.92
C ARG A 190 13.24 1.13 -9.73
N ILE A 191 13.44 0.64 -8.50
CA ILE A 191 13.25 1.41 -7.28
C ILE A 191 14.32 2.50 -7.20
N SER A 192 13.88 3.75 -7.07
CA SER A 192 14.74 4.92 -6.81
C SER A 192 14.49 5.53 -5.44
N SER A 193 13.27 5.42 -4.91
CA SER A 193 12.89 5.93 -3.59
C SER A 193 11.72 5.12 -3.03
N TYR A 194 11.43 5.32 -1.74
CA TYR A 194 10.30 4.69 -1.08
C TYR A 194 9.73 5.60 0.02
N GLU A 195 8.46 5.37 0.34
CA GLU A 195 7.77 5.91 1.52
C GLU A 195 7.35 4.75 2.42
N LEU A 196 7.42 4.96 3.74
CA LEU A 196 7.03 3.94 4.72
C LEU A 196 5.84 4.39 5.54
N LEU A 197 4.86 3.50 5.64
CA LEU A 197 3.67 3.64 6.47
C LEU A 197 3.65 2.52 7.52
N THR A 198 2.96 2.78 8.63
CA THR A 198 2.83 1.81 9.73
C THR A 198 1.37 1.52 10.01
N GLU A 199 1.03 0.25 10.20
CA GLU A 199 -0.32 -0.18 10.56
C GLU A 199 -0.25 -1.21 11.69
N SER A 200 -1.15 -1.04 12.67
CA SER A 200 -1.38 -2.01 13.74
C SER A 200 -2.88 -2.25 13.87
N ASN A 201 -3.27 -3.48 14.22
CA ASN A 201 -4.69 -3.82 14.42
C ASN A 201 -5.34 -2.93 15.49
N ASN A 202 -4.65 -2.76 16.61
CA ASN A 202 -5.11 -2.03 17.77
C ASN A 202 -3.96 -1.79 18.74
N PHE A 203 -4.17 -0.80 19.61
CA PHE A 203 -3.44 -0.68 20.86
C PHE A 203 -4.25 -1.36 21.96
N SER A 204 -3.62 -2.24 22.74
CA SER A 204 -4.29 -2.84 23.90
C SER A 204 -3.34 -3.00 25.07
N GLU A 205 -3.87 -2.86 26.28
CA GLU A 205 -3.22 -3.36 27.48
C GLU A 205 -3.13 -4.90 27.40
N LEU A 206 -2.10 -5.48 28.00
CA LEU A 206 -2.03 -6.93 28.16
C LEU A 206 -3.06 -7.32 29.24
N LYS A 207 -3.97 -8.25 28.93
CA LYS A 207 -4.83 -8.89 29.93
C LYS A 207 -4.08 -9.96 30.69
#